data_AF-X1MU32-F1
#
_entry.id   AF-X1MU32-F1
#
_cell.length_a   1.000
_cell.length_b   1.000
_cell.length_c   1.000
_cell.angle_alpha   90.00
_cell.angle_beta   90.00
_cell.angle_gamma   90.00
#
_symmetry.space_group_name_H-M   'P 1'
#
loop_
_entity.id
_entity.type
_entity.pdbx_description
1 polymer ?
#
loop_
_entity_poly.entity_id
_entity_poly.type
_entity_poly.pdbx_seq_one_letter_code
_entity_poly.pdbx_strand_id
1 'polypeptide(L)'
;MAKVSKITDEMLVKGKRKIDFYMLRGILPVARSWPKRRETPFRPRELEAQGVFGILSKNTTLIQDKVREAWIVESVGKRPRWQDTFIGLGMKYWGINGEIPPILIDYQIHWHTPNPELELLLQKIEAKYGKTEAQVIETTG
;
A
#
# COMPACT_ATOMS: atom_id res chain seq x y z
N MET A 1 -12.44 12.72 -18.76
CA MET A 1 -13.88 12.35 -18.76
C MET A 1 -14.68 13.64 -18.76
N ALA A 2 -15.76 13.72 -19.53
CA ALA A 2 -16.57 14.94 -19.65
C ALA A 2 -18.06 14.61 -19.46
N LYS A 3 -18.79 15.54 -18.84
CA LYS A 3 -20.26 15.47 -18.75
C LYS A 3 -20.85 15.85 -20.10
N VAL A 4 -21.91 15.14 -20.51
CA VAL A 4 -22.67 15.44 -21.74
C VAL A 4 -24.10 15.75 -21.38
N SER A 5 -24.83 16.47 -22.23
CA SER A 5 -26.23 16.83 -21.96
C SER A 5 -27.18 15.64 -22.12
N LYS A 6 -27.02 14.87 -23.21
CA LYS A 6 -27.72 13.60 -23.45
C LYS A 6 -26.85 12.66 -24.28
N ILE A 7 -27.13 11.36 -24.22
CA ILE A 7 -26.54 10.34 -25.09
C ILE A 7 -27.58 10.00 -26.16
N THR A 8 -27.16 9.97 -27.43
CA THR A 8 -27.99 9.53 -28.56
C THR A 8 -27.34 8.34 -29.27
N ASP A 9 -28.14 7.55 -29.98
CA ASP A 9 -27.66 6.40 -30.74
C ASP A 9 -26.65 6.82 -31.83
N GLU A 10 -26.87 7.96 -32.47
CA GLU A 10 -25.92 8.52 -33.44
C GLU A 10 -24.55 8.81 -32.82
N MET A 11 -24.52 9.31 -31.59
CA MET A 11 -23.28 9.58 -30.86
C MET A 11 -22.56 8.28 -30.51
N LEU A 12 -23.30 7.24 -30.11
CA LEU A 12 -22.74 5.91 -29.85
C LEU A 12 -22.11 5.30 -31.11
N VAL A 13 -22.79 5.41 -32.25
CA VAL A 13 -22.30 4.88 -33.53
C VAL A 13 -21.07 5.65 -34.02
N LYS A 14 -21.12 6.98 -34.04
CA LYS A 14 -19.99 7.83 -34.48
C LYS A 14 -18.80 7.75 -33.53
N GLY A 15 -19.06 7.59 -32.23
CA GLY A 15 -18.04 7.52 -31.18
C GLY A 15 -17.34 6.16 -31.08
N LYS A 16 -17.89 5.09 -31.65
CA LYS A 16 -17.38 3.73 -31.50
C LYS A 16 -15.86 3.66 -31.75
N ARG A 17 -15.14 3.02 -30.83
CA ARG A 17 -13.66 2.89 -30.82
C ARG A 17 -12.86 4.19 -30.63
N LYS A 18 -13.52 5.35 -30.45
CA LYS A 18 -12.87 6.65 -30.18
C LYS A 18 -13.30 7.28 -28.86
N ILE A 19 -14.62 7.33 -28.63
CA ILE A 19 -15.27 7.90 -27.46
C ILE A 19 -16.33 6.91 -26.97
N ASP A 20 -16.26 6.59 -25.69
CA ASP A 20 -17.22 5.73 -25.00
C ASP A 20 -18.22 6.62 -24.25
N PHE A 21 -19.50 6.53 -24.64
CA PHE A 21 -20.60 7.25 -24.02
C PHE A 21 -21.41 6.30 -23.15
N TYR A 22 -21.59 6.63 -21.87
CA TYR A 22 -22.34 5.79 -20.94
C TYR A 22 -22.95 6.59 -19.80
N MET A 23 -23.88 5.96 -19.08
CA MET A 23 -24.50 6.52 -17.88
C MET A 23 -23.65 6.19 -16.65
N LEU A 24 -22.95 7.18 -16.12
CA LEU A 24 -22.21 7.04 -14.86
C LEU A 24 -23.21 6.83 -13.72
N ARG A 25 -23.07 5.69 -13.03
CA ARG A 25 -24.00 5.23 -11.97
C ARG A 25 -25.46 5.16 -12.43
N GLY A 26 -25.72 5.03 -13.73
CA GLY A 26 -27.07 5.00 -14.30
C GLY A 26 -27.77 6.37 -14.39
N ILE A 27 -27.14 7.46 -13.94
CA ILE A 27 -27.82 8.76 -13.79
C ILE A 27 -27.18 9.85 -14.66
N LEU A 28 -25.85 9.90 -14.73
CA LEU A 28 -25.15 11.01 -15.37
C LEU A 28 -24.59 10.59 -16.74
N PRO A 29 -25.08 11.16 -17.86
CA PRO A 29 -24.48 10.94 -19.16
C PRO A 29 -23.06 11.52 -19.23
N VAL A 30 -22.10 10.64 -19.52
CA VAL A 30 -20.68 11.00 -19.61
C VAL A 30 -20.04 10.47 -20.89
N ALA A 31 -19.01 11.18 -21.34
CA ALA A 31 -18.12 10.77 -22.41
C ALA A 31 -16.71 10.56 -21.84
N ARG A 32 -16.07 9.47 -22.26
CA ARG A 32 -14.64 9.25 -22.01
C ARG A 32 -13.94 8.80 -23.28
N SER A 33 -12.62 8.97 -23.33
CA SER A 33 -11.80 8.31 -24.33
C SER A 33 -12.11 6.81 -24.33
N TRP A 34 -12.26 6.23 -25.52
CA TRP A 34 -12.51 4.80 -25.63
C TRP A 34 -11.47 4.02 -24.82
N PRO A 35 -11.88 3.07 -23.98
CA PRO A 35 -10.94 2.33 -23.16
C PRO A 35 -9.98 1.60 -24.09
N LYS A 36 -8.69 1.93 -23.98
CA LYS A 36 -7.61 1.19 -24.62
C LYS A 36 -7.47 -0.13 -23.87
N ARG A 37 -8.32 -1.11 -24.21
CA ARG A 37 -8.10 -2.48 -23.78
C ARG A 37 -6.86 -2.98 -24.50
N ARG A 38 -5.97 -3.62 -23.76
CA ARG A 38 -4.82 -4.29 -24.34
C ARG A 38 -5.33 -5.39 -25.27
N GLU A 39 -4.93 -5.35 -26.54
CA GLU A 39 -5.29 -6.39 -27.52
C GLU A 39 -4.47 -7.66 -27.31
N THR A 40 -3.23 -7.50 -26.82
CA THR A 40 -2.35 -8.63 -26.55
C THR A 40 -2.64 -9.29 -25.20
N PRO A 41 -2.61 -10.64 -25.12
CA PRO A 41 -2.66 -11.34 -23.86
C PRO A 41 -1.56 -10.87 -22.91
N PHE A 42 -1.82 -10.98 -21.61
CA PHE A 42 -0.78 -10.79 -20.60
C PHE A 42 0.29 -11.88 -20.77
N ARG A 43 1.55 -11.49 -20.66
CA ARG A 43 2.68 -12.41 -20.61
C ARG A 43 2.60 -13.21 -19.30
N PRO A 44 3.19 -14.42 -19.22
CA PRO A 44 3.17 -15.24 -18.00
C PRO A 44 3.61 -14.46 -16.74
N ARG A 45 4.72 -13.71 -16.84
CA ARG A 45 5.21 -12.87 -15.74
C ARG A 45 4.25 -11.75 -15.32
N GLU A 46 3.45 -11.23 -16.25
CA GLU A 46 2.44 -10.20 -15.93
C GLU A 46 1.25 -10.82 -15.23
N LEU A 47 0.88 -12.05 -15.57
CA LEU A 47 -0.16 -12.82 -14.87
C LEU A 47 0.30 -13.18 -13.45
N GLU A 48 1.55 -13.60 -13.29
CA GLU A 48 2.15 -13.84 -11.97
C GLU A 48 2.15 -12.58 -11.12
N ALA A 49 2.59 -11.44 -11.67
CA ALA A 49 2.56 -10.16 -10.98
C ALA A 49 1.13 -9.76 -10.55
N GLN A 50 0.13 -10.00 -11.40
CA GLN A 50 -1.29 -9.78 -11.04
C GLN A 50 -1.75 -10.71 -9.93
N GLY A 51 -1.32 -11.97 -9.94
CA GLY A 51 -1.57 -12.94 -8.88
C GLY A 51 -0.98 -12.49 -7.54
N VAL A 52 0.29 -12.10 -7.52
CA VAL A 52 0.97 -11.59 -6.33
C VAL A 52 0.31 -10.32 -5.81
N PHE A 53 -0.01 -9.38 -6.70
CA PHE A 53 -0.75 -8.17 -6.31
C PHE A 53 -2.08 -8.52 -5.65
N GLY A 54 -2.83 -9.48 -6.19
CA GLY A 54 -4.10 -9.95 -5.62
C GLY A 54 -3.94 -10.54 -4.22
N ILE A 55 -2.87 -11.31 -3.98
CA ILE A 55 -2.56 -11.88 -2.67
C ILE A 55 -2.18 -10.77 -1.68
N LEU A 56 -1.26 -9.88 -2.06
CA LEU A 56 -0.84 -8.76 -1.21
C LEU A 56 -2.02 -7.85 -0.85
N SER A 57 -2.89 -7.53 -1.82
CA SER A 57 -4.06 -6.69 -1.58
C SER A 57 -5.01 -7.31 -0.56
N LYS A 58 -5.23 -8.63 -0.58
CA LYS A 58 -6.04 -9.32 0.45
C LYS A 58 -5.37 -9.30 1.82
N ASN A 59 -4.05 -9.36 1.86
CA ASN A 59 -3.30 -9.35 3.12
C ASN A 59 -3.23 -7.96 3.76
N THR A 60 -3.43 -6.87 3.01
CA THR A 60 -3.48 -5.51 3.58
C THR A 60 -4.54 -5.34 4.66
N THR A 61 -5.63 -6.11 4.61
CA THR A 61 -6.71 -6.08 5.61
C THR A 61 -6.44 -6.99 6.81
N LEU A 62 -5.48 -7.91 6.70
CA LEU A 62 -5.12 -8.86 7.76
C LEU A 62 -4.06 -8.29 8.71
N ILE A 63 -3.22 -7.36 8.25
CA ILE A 63 -2.25 -6.69 9.12
C ILE A 63 -3.01 -5.69 10.01
N GLN A 64 -3.17 -6.10 11.27
CA GLN A 64 -3.91 -5.41 12.32
C GLN A 64 -3.23 -4.12 12.82
N ASP A 65 -4.00 -3.40 13.62
CA ASP A 65 -3.91 -2.00 13.97
C ASP A 65 -2.53 -1.51 14.40
N LYS A 66 -1.72 -2.26 15.17
CA LYS A 66 -0.45 -1.73 15.71
C LYS A 66 0.59 -1.34 14.65
N VAL A 67 0.81 -2.15 13.62
CA VAL A 67 1.75 -1.85 12.52
C VAL A 67 1.21 -0.71 11.66
N ARG A 68 -0.11 -0.67 11.46
CA ARG A 68 -0.77 0.42 10.76
C ARG A 68 -0.68 1.72 11.56
N GLU A 69 -0.89 1.68 12.87
CA GLU A 69 -0.78 2.80 13.81
C GLU A 69 0.66 3.32 13.83
N ALA A 70 1.65 2.44 14.00
CA ALA A 70 3.06 2.80 13.92
C ALA A 70 3.38 3.45 12.57
N TRP A 71 2.89 2.89 11.47
CA TRP A 71 3.06 3.52 10.16
C TRP A 71 2.39 4.89 10.07
N ILE A 72 1.19 5.09 10.63
CA ILE A 72 0.48 6.38 10.63
C ILE A 72 1.28 7.42 11.42
N VAL A 73 1.75 7.09 12.62
CA VAL A 73 2.56 7.97 13.48
C VAL A 73 3.85 8.39 12.76
N GLU A 74 4.54 7.43 12.14
CA GLU A 74 5.79 7.66 11.40
C GLU A 74 5.61 8.25 10.00
N SER A 75 4.36 8.43 9.55
CA SER A 75 4.03 8.89 8.19
C SER A 75 3.35 10.25 8.15
N VAL A 76 3.38 11.00 9.26
CA VAL A 76 2.93 12.39 9.28
C VAL A 76 3.62 13.18 8.15
N GLY A 77 2.82 13.81 7.29
CA GLY A 77 3.31 14.58 6.13
C GLY A 77 3.60 13.76 4.86
N LYS A 78 3.52 12.42 4.90
CA LYS A 78 3.70 11.57 3.72
C LYS A 78 2.40 11.48 2.90
N ARG A 79 2.52 11.65 1.58
CA ARG A 79 1.40 11.49 0.62
C ARG A 79 0.88 10.06 0.39
N PRO A 80 1.72 9.01 0.31
CA PRO A 80 1.24 7.68 -0.05
C PRO A 80 0.36 7.09 1.05
N ARG A 81 -0.65 6.32 0.66
CA ARG A 81 -1.51 5.60 1.61
C ARG A 81 -0.80 4.33 2.12
N TRP A 82 -1.25 3.82 3.26
CA TRP A 82 -0.74 2.57 3.84
C TRP A 82 -0.80 1.42 2.84
N GLN A 83 -1.95 1.24 2.16
CA GLN A 83 -2.15 0.14 1.21
C GLN A 83 -1.17 0.21 0.05
N ASP A 84 -0.98 1.40 -0.51
CA ASP A 84 -0.05 1.62 -1.63
C ASP A 84 1.39 1.33 -1.21
N THR A 85 1.77 1.74 0.02
CA THR A 85 3.09 1.49 0.59
C THR A 85 3.32 0.00 0.83
N PHE A 86 2.36 -0.68 1.46
CA PHE A 86 2.44 -2.10 1.75
C PHE A 86 2.55 -2.94 0.48
N ILE A 87 1.65 -2.70 -0.48
CA ILE A 87 1.66 -3.42 -1.75
C ILE A 87 2.95 -3.12 -2.52
N GLY A 88 3.39 -1.87 -2.55
CA GLY A 88 4.63 -1.47 -3.21
C GLY A 88 5.87 -2.19 -2.65
N LEU A 89 5.98 -2.29 -1.32
CA LEU A 89 7.05 -3.04 -0.66
C LEU A 89 6.98 -4.53 -0.99
N GLY A 90 5.78 -5.12 -0.94
CA GLY A 90 5.61 -6.54 -1.25
C GLY A 90 5.91 -6.90 -2.70
N MET A 91 5.49 -6.04 -3.65
CA MET A 91 5.81 -6.21 -5.07
C MET A 91 7.31 -6.03 -5.34
N LYS A 92 7.99 -5.12 -4.63
CA LYS A 92 9.44 -4.94 -4.73
C LYS A 92 10.19 -6.17 -4.22
N TYR A 93 9.77 -6.73 -3.08
CA TYR A 93 10.34 -7.97 -2.55
C TYR A 93 10.16 -9.13 -3.53
N TRP A 94 8.95 -9.33 -4.05
CA TRP A 94 8.67 -10.37 -5.04
C TRP A 94 9.50 -10.18 -6.32
N GLY A 95 9.64 -8.94 -6.80
CA GLY A 95 10.43 -8.64 -7.98
C GLY A 95 11.92 -9.02 -7.87
N ILE A 96 12.47 -9.07 -6.64
CA ILE A 96 13.85 -9.44 -6.35
C ILE A 96 13.97 -10.95 -6.06
N ASN A 97 13.07 -11.49 -5.25
CA ASN A 97 13.21 -12.85 -4.69
C ASN A 97 12.40 -13.91 -5.45
N GLY A 98 11.45 -13.52 -6.29
CA GLY A 98 10.52 -14.44 -6.97
C GLY A 98 9.44 -15.04 -6.06
N GLU A 99 9.49 -14.75 -4.77
CA GLU A 99 8.60 -15.30 -3.75
C GLU A 99 7.74 -14.21 -3.08
N ILE A 100 6.61 -14.61 -2.52
CA ILE A 100 5.75 -13.71 -1.76
C ILE A 100 6.47 -13.41 -0.44
N PRO A 101 6.58 -12.13 -0.03
CA PRO A 101 7.22 -11.80 1.24
C PRO A 101 6.52 -12.53 2.39
N PRO A 102 7.26 -13.06 3.38
CA PRO A 102 6.67 -13.56 4.60
C PRO A 102 5.97 -12.40 5.31
N ILE A 103 4.65 -12.46 5.37
CA ILE A 103 3.82 -11.45 6.03
C ILE A 103 3.47 -11.98 7.41
N LEU A 104 3.99 -11.33 8.44
CA LEU A 104 3.60 -11.57 9.83
C LEU A 104 2.16 -11.09 10.02
N ILE A 105 1.22 -12.01 9.86
CA ILE A 105 -0.22 -11.80 10.05
C ILE A 105 -0.63 -11.80 11.52
N ASP A 106 0.17 -12.42 12.39
CA ASP A 106 -0.12 -12.58 13.82
C ASP A 106 1.15 -12.27 14.62
N TYR A 107 1.32 -11.01 15.02
CA TYR A 107 2.41 -10.61 15.89
C TYR A 107 1.80 -10.06 17.18
N GLN A 108 2.05 -10.76 18.29
CA GLN A 108 1.94 -10.15 19.60
C GLN A 108 3.20 -9.29 19.80
N ILE A 109 3.07 -7.96 19.66
CA ILE A 109 4.09 -7.06 20.21
C ILE A 109 4.00 -7.21 21.73
N HIS A 110 4.82 -8.10 22.28
CA HIS A 110 5.21 -8.00 23.68
C HIS A 110 6.21 -6.87 23.75
N TRP A 111 5.73 -5.68 24.10
CA TRP A 111 6.62 -4.70 24.71
C TRP A 111 7.21 -5.42 25.92
N HIS A 112 8.51 -5.72 25.87
CA HIS A 112 9.17 -6.20 27.07
C HIS A 112 8.93 -5.12 28.13
N THR A 113 8.14 -5.45 29.15
CA THR A 113 8.21 -4.81 30.46
C THR A 113 9.69 -4.63 30.75
N PRO A 114 10.16 -3.44 31.19
CA PRO A 114 11.59 -3.17 31.33
C PRO A 114 12.25 -4.34 32.05
N ASN A 115 13.09 -5.07 31.32
CA ASN A 115 13.75 -6.24 31.86
C ASN A 115 14.78 -5.68 32.86
N PRO A 116 14.61 -5.89 34.17
CA PRO A 116 15.49 -5.31 35.18
C PRO A 116 16.95 -5.75 34.98
N GLU A 117 17.18 -6.91 34.36
CA GLU A 117 18.52 -7.37 34.00
C GLU A 117 19.11 -6.59 32.82
N LEU A 118 18.28 -6.20 31.84
CA LEU A 118 18.70 -5.39 30.70
C LEU A 118 19.02 -3.95 31.12
N GLU A 119 18.22 -3.36 32.01
CA GLU A 119 18.54 -2.06 32.63
C GLU A 119 19.87 -2.11 33.37
N LEU A 120 20.11 -3.16 34.15
CA LEU A 120 21.39 -3.35 34.85
C LEU A 120 22.57 -3.46 33.88
N LEU A 121 22.36 -4.12 32.73
CA LEU A 121 23.36 -4.31 31.70
C LEU A 121 23.66 -3.01 30.95
N LEU A 122 22.62 -2.23 30.64
CA LEU A 122 22.74 -0.89 30.05
C LEU A 122 23.43 0.09 30.99
N GLN A 123 23.10 0.10 32.28
CA GLN A 123 23.80 0.89 33.30
C GLN A 123 25.28 0.54 33.40
N LYS A 124 25.64 -0.76 33.31
CA LYS A 124 27.05 -1.20 33.27
C LYS A 124 27.77 -0.74 32.01
N ILE A 125 27.08 -0.73 30.86
CA ILE A 125 27.63 -0.26 29.59
C ILE A 125 27.83 1.25 29.64
N GLU A 126 26.85 2.02 30.12
CA GLU A 126 26.93 3.48 30.29
C GLU A 126 28.02 3.88 31.29
N ALA A 127 28.18 3.14 32.39
CA ALA A 127 29.25 3.37 33.35
C ALA A 127 30.65 3.11 32.76
N LYS A 128 30.75 2.21 31.78
CA LYS A 128 32.03 1.82 31.16
C LYS A 128 32.39 2.66 29.94
N TYR A 129 31.40 3.09 29.15
CA TYR A 129 31.62 3.73 27.85
C TYR A 129 31.00 5.14 27.72
N GLY A 130 30.33 5.63 28.77
CA GLY A 130 29.59 6.90 28.74
C GLY A 130 28.18 6.74 28.14
N LYS A 131 27.33 7.77 28.28
CA LYS A 131 25.97 7.78 27.71
C LYS A 131 26.04 7.83 26.19
N THR A 132 25.30 6.95 25.53
CA THR A 132 25.17 6.97 24.06
C THR A 132 24.08 7.97 23.66
N GLU A 133 24.37 8.85 22.71
CA GLU A 133 23.51 9.98 22.28
C GLU A 133 22.08 9.59 21.83
N ALA A 134 21.82 8.30 21.58
CA ALA A 134 20.52 7.79 21.14
C ALA A 134 19.38 7.94 22.17
N GLN A 135 19.68 8.16 23.45
CA GLN A 135 18.65 8.35 24.49
C GLN A 135 18.10 9.79 24.61
N VAL A 136 18.65 10.76 23.88
CA VAL A 136 18.24 12.17 24.01
C VAL A 136 16.92 12.47 23.26
N ILE A 137 16.46 11.56 22.39
CA ILE A 137 15.37 11.88 21.45
C ILE A 137 13.96 11.64 22.03
N GLU A 138 13.79 10.88 23.13
CA GLU A 138 12.45 10.50 23.63
C GLU A 138 11.97 11.20 24.91
N THR A 139 12.57 12.34 25.30
CA THR A 139 12.02 13.14 26.43
C THR A 139 11.86 14.62 26.07
N THR A 140 11.05 14.90 25.06
CA THR A 140 10.38 16.21 24.93
C THR A 140 9.02 16.05 24.27
N GLY A 141 7.95 16.26 25.03
CA GLY A 141 6.60 16.55 24.54
C GLY A 141 5.52 15.60 25.03
#